data_AF-A0A2V7DGQ5-F1
#
_entry.id   AF-A0A2V7DGQ5-F1
#
_cell.length_a   1.000
_cell.length_b   1.000
_cell.length_c   1.000
_cell.angle_alpha   90.00
_cell.angle_beta   90.00
_cell.angle_gamma   90.00
#
_symmetry.space_group_name_H-M   'P 1'
#
loop_
_entity.id
_entity.type
_entity.pdbx_description
1 polymer ?
#
loop_
_entity_poly.entity_id
_entity_poly.type
_entity_poly.pdbx_seq_one_letter_code
_entity_poly.pdbx_strand_id
1 'polypeptide(L)'
;MRRKSIGCAILILLSSLVPGCALPTFRNYDTSVLSDQQAATVRNHVWLGGCAGCVQRISTPDAIIVYSKERDGRVAEFRLVPGTYAVRYLYSQPSYCHGQTYGVADRTDTLDLESGHVYQIRLEPNEWVARCGAVRRYLSNPRLWIEDETTNRVVAGDKAARGRP
;
A
#
# COMPACT_ATOMS: atom_id res chain seq x y z
N MET A 1 29.81 -15.82 -61.77
CA MET A 1 29.87 -17.24 -61.36
C MET A 1 30.19 -17.34 -59.87
N ARG A 2 29.38 -18.13 -59.12
CA ARG A 2 29.63 -18.85 -57.84
C ARG A 2 30.42 -18.14 -56.72
N ARG A 3 29.76 -17.69 -55.64
CA ARG A 3 29.48 -18.38 -54.34
C ARG A 3 30.74 -18.75 -53.52
N LYS A 4 30.87 -18.18 -52.31
CA LYS A 4 30.61 -18.91 -51.04
C LYS A 4 30.53 -17.95 -49.83
N SER A 5 29.57 -18.29 -48.98
CA SER A 5 29.16 -17.67 -47.73
C SER A 5 29.83 -18.42 -46.57
N ILE A 6 30.37 -17.68 -45.58
CA ILE A 6 30.68 -18.10 -44.20
C ILE A 6 30.60 -16.78 -43.40
N GLY A 7 29.59 -16.46 -42.59
CA GLY A 7 29.07 -17.29 -41.49
C GLY A 7 29.92 -17.04 -40.24
N CYS A 8 29.88 -15.84 -39.64
CA CYS A 8 30.59 -15.57 -38.40
C CYS A 8 29.65 -14.93 -37.36
N ALA A 9 29.15 -15.83 -36.51
CA ALA A 9 28.94 -15.69 -35.07
C ALA A 9 28.49 -14.33 -34.54
N ILE A 10 27.19 -14.29 -34.28
CA ILE A 10 26.51 -13.60 -33.18
C ILE A 10 27.43 -13.47 -31.95
N LEU A 11 27.87 -12.25 -31.64
CA LEU A 11 28.41 -11.89 -30.33
C LEU A 11 27.27 -11.30 -29.50
N ILE A 12 26.57 -12.18 -28.76
CA ILE A 12 25.74 -11.78 -27.63
C ILE A 12 26.72 -11.33 -26.53
N LEU A 13 26.94 -10.02 -26.43
CA LEU A 13 27.60 -9.44 -25.27
C LEU A 13 26.55 -9.28 -24.17
N LEU A 14 26.66 -10.17 -23.18
CA LEU A 14 26.01 -10.11 -21.89
C LEU A 14 26.25 -8.73 -21.25
N SER A 15 25.24 -7.87 -21.26
CA SER A 15 25.11 -6.82 -20.24
C SER A 15 24.40 -7.41 -19.03
N SER A 16 25.23 -7.84 -18.10
CA SER A 16 24.97 -8.26 -16.74
C SER A 16 24.06 -7.31 -15.95
N LEU A 17 23.12 -7.93 -15.22
CA LEU A 17 22.67 -7.61 -13.86
C LEU A 17 22.70 -6.13 -13.44
N VAL A 18 21.52 -5.52 -13.43
CA VAL A 18 21.17 -4.55 -12.38
C VAL A 18 20.29 -5.28 -11.37
N PRO A 19 20.81 -5.67 -10.18
CA PRO A 19 19.95 -6.07 -9.09
C PRO A 19 19.35 -4.80 -8.45
N GLY A 20 18.02 -4.76 -8.34
CA GLY A 20 17.40 -3.97 -7.28
C GLY A 20 16.78 -2.63 -7.68
N CYS A 21 15.84 -2.64 -8.61
CA CYS A 21 14.58 -1.96 -8.33
C CYS A 21 13.51 -3.04 -8.34
N ALA A 22 13.17 -3.58 -7.17
CA ALA A 22 11.90 -4.27 -7.03
C ALA A 22 10.83 -3.22 -7.34
N LEU A 23 10.35 -3.22 -8.58
CA LEU A 23 9.21 -2.42 -8.99
C LEU A 23 8.09 -2.66 -7.97
N PRO A 24 7.28 -1.64 -7.62
CA PRO A 24 6.06 -1.90 -6.89
C PRO A 24 5.30 -2.96 -7.67
N THR A 25 5.21 -4.17 -7.11
CA THR A 25 4.60 -5.30 -7.79
C THR A 25 3.11 -5.00 -7.89
N PHE A 26 2.70 -4.54 -9.06
CA PHE A 26 1.33 -4.27 -9.39
C PHE A 26 0.58 -5.62 -9.47
N ARG A 27 -0.51 -5.79 -8.72
CA ARG A 27 -1.34 -7.01 -8.79
C ARG A 27 -2.81 -6.67 -9.00
N ASN A 28 -3.38 -7.32 -10.01
CA ASN A 28 -4.81 -7.36 -10.24
C ASN A 28 -5.39 -8.58 -9.49
N TYR A 29 -6.39 -8.35 -8.65
CA TYR A 29 -6.96 -9.38 -7.79
C TYR A 29 -8.32 -9.90 -8.26
N ASP A 30 -8.87 -9.33 -9.34
CA ASP A 30 -10.10 -9.81 -9.98
C ASP A 30 -9.82 -10.71 -11.20
N THR A 31 -8.54 -10.96 -11.53
CA THR A 31 -8.09 -11.70 -12.74
C THR A 31 -8.53 -11.11 -14.10
N SER A 32 -9.41 -10.11 -14.10
CA SER A 32 -9.85 -9.34 -15.25
C SER A 32 -8.75 -8.38 -15.72
N VAL A 33 -8.65 -8.17 -17.03
CA VAL A 33 -7.74 -7.16 -17.59
C VAL A 33 -8.48 -5.83 -17.65
N LEU A 34 -8.30 -4.99 -16.62
CA LEU A 34 -8.88 -3.65 -16.56
C LEU A 34 -7.86 -2.59 -17.00
N SER A 35 -8.31 -1.61 -17.79
CA SER A 35 -7.54 -0.38 -18.01
C SER A 35 -7.49 0.47 -16.74
N ASP A 36 -6.52 1.39 -16.65
CA ASP A 36 -6.33 2.27 -15.49
C ASP A 36 -7.57 3.13 -15.18
N GLN A 37 -8.35 3.47 -16.21
CA GLN A 37 -9.61 4.23 -16.05
C GLN A 37 -10.78 3.37 -15.56
N GLN A 38 -10.71 2.05 -15.76
CA GLN A 38 -11.74 1.09 -15.36
C GLN A 38 -11.50 0.51 -13.97
N ALA A 39 -10.25 0.53 -13.51
CA ALA A 39 -9.88 0.04 -12.21
C ALA A 39 -9.99 1.12 -11.14
N ALA A 40 -10.37 0.72 -9.93
CA ALA A 40 -10.03 1.47 -8.74
C ALA A 40 -8.65 1.02 -8.24
N THR A 41 -7.79 1.98 -7.87
CA THR A 41 -6.42 1.68 -7.42
C THR A 41 -6.29 1.93 -5.93
N VAL A 42 -5.87 0.93 -5.16
CA VAL A 42 -5.49 1.11 -3.74
C VAL A 42 -3.97 1.06 -3.61
N ARG A 43 -3.39 2.15 -3.12
CA ARG A 43 -1.94 2.30 -2.90
C ARG A 43 -1.56 1.97 -1.47
N ASN A 44 -0.60 1.05 -1.36
CA ASN A 44 -0.05 0.50 -0.13
C ASN A 44 1.45 0.79 -0.01
N HIS A 45 2.01 1.66 -0.85
CA HIS A 45 3.39 2.12 -0.74
C HIS A 45 3.54 3.52 -1.31
N VAL A 46 3.98 4.48 -0.49
CA VAL A 46 4.54 5.76 -0.95
C VAL A 46 5.70 6.15 -0.04
N TRP A 47 6.76 6.69 -0.64
CA TRP A 47 8.02 7.06 0.00
C TRP A 47 7.88 8.19 1.06
N LEU A 48 6.80 8.97 1.00
CA LEU A 48 6.48 10.06 1.94
C LEU A 48 5.00 10.00 2.36
N GLY A 49 4.74 9.91 3.67
CA GLY A 49 3.38 9.97 4.25
C GLY A 49 2.46 8.77 3.95
N GLY A 50 2.93 7.77 3.20
CA GLY A 50 2.22 6.52 2.94
C GLY A 50 2.54 5.44 3.97
N CYS A 51 1.59 4.54 4.20
CA CYS A 51 1.78 3.39 5.09
C CYS A 51 2.27 2.18 4.29
N ALA A 52 3.60 2.05 4.16
CA ALA A 52 4.22 1.01 3.34
C ALA A 52 3.89 -0.42 3.84
N GLY A 53 3.14 -1.18 3.06
CA GLY A 53 2.79 -2.57 3.36
C GLY A 53 1.78 -2.73 4.50
N CYS A 54 0.98 -1.69 4.76
CA CYS A 54 0.02 -1.70 5.87
C CYS A 54 -1.28 -2.45 5.54
N VAL A 55 -1.69 -2.52 4.28
CA VAL A 55 -2.85 -3.36 3.89
C VAL A 55 -2.54 -4.83 4.21
N GLN A 56 -3.35 -5.39 5.11
CA GLN A 56 -3.26 -6.79 5.55
C GLN A 56 -4.23 -7.66 4.79
N ARG A 57 -5.43 -7.16 4.49
CA ARG A 57 -6.50 -7.92 3.85
C ARG A 57 -7.45 -7.00 3.10
N ILE A 58 -7.93 -7.46 1.97
CA ILE A 58 -9.06 -6.87 1.25
C ILE A 58 -10.08 -7.98 1.03
N SER A 59 -11.33 -7.72 1.36
CA SER A 59 -12.44 -8.65 1.15
C SER A 59 -13.67 -7.97 0.61
N THR A 60 -14.52 -8.72 -0.08
CA THR A 60 -15.87 -8.26 -0.45
C THR A 60 -16.75 -8.12 0.81
N PRO A 61 -17.94 -7.51 0.71
CA PRO A 61 -18.88 -7.41 1.83
C PRO A 61 -19.32 -8.78 2.35
N ASP A 62 -19.36 -9.79 1.48
CA ASP A 62 -19.64 -11.20 1.81
C ASP A 62 -18.43 -11.94 2.41
N ALA A 63 -17.41 -11.21 2.88
CA ALA A 63 -16.18 -11.71 3.49
C ALA A 63 -15.30 -12.60 2.60
N ILE A 64 -15.53 -12.62 1.28
CA ILE A 64 -14.68 -13.33 0.32
C ILE A 64 -13.31 -12.63 0.25
N ILE A 65 -12.23 -13.39 0.46
CA ILE A 65 -10.87 -12.85 0.50
C ILE A 65 -10.36 -12.58 -0.91
N VAL A 66 -10.31 -11.30 -1.26
CA VAL A 66 -9.69 -10.82 -2.50
C VAL A 66 -8.18 -10.86 -2.35
N TYR A 67 -7.65 -10.27 -1.27
CA TYR A 67 -6.22 -10.24 -0.94
C TYR A 67 -5.99 -10.56 0.53
N SER A 68 -4.90 -11.28 0.81
CA SER A 68 -4.33 -11.41 2.16
C SER A 68 -2.82 -11.30 2.09
N LYS A 69 -2.23 -10.46 2.93
CA LYS A 69 -0.77 -10.31 3.04
C LYS A 69 -0.07 -11.61 3.45
N GLU A 70 -0.74 -12.43 4.25
CA GLU A 70 -0.24 -13.74 4.68
C GLU A 70 -0.12 -14.69 3.48
N ARG A 71 -1.13 -14.70 2.61
CA ARG A 71 -1.20 -15.58 1.43
C ARG A 71 -0.35 -15.07 0.27
N ASP A 72 -0.42 -13.77 -0.01
CA ASP A 72 0.05 -13.18 -1.27
C ASP A 72 1.34 -12.36 -1.12
N GLY A 73 1.79 -12.14 0.12
CA GLY A 73 2.95 -11.30 0.44
C GLY A 73 2.65 -9.80 0.39
N ARG A 74 3.71 -8.97 0.40
CA ARG A 74 3.57 -7.52 0.32
C ARG A 74 3.28 -7.09 -1.12
N VAL A 75 2.19 -6.33 -1.29
CA VAL A 75 1.83 -5.68 -2.55
C VAL A 75 1.83 -4.17 -2.38
N ALA A 76 2.41 -3.48 -3.35
CA ALA A 76 2.53 -2.03 -3.32
C ALA A 76 1.27 -1.33 -3.84
N GLU A 77 0.64 -1.89 -4.87
CA GLU A 77 -0.56 -1.34 -5.49
C GLU A 77 -1.53 -2.45 -5.88
N PHE A 78 -2.81 -2.24 -5.59
CA PHE A 78 -3.92 -3.12 -5.95
C PHE A 78 -4.76 -2.45 -7.03
N ARG A 79 -5.05 -3.12 -8.15
CA ARG A 79 -6.21 -2.75 -8.99
C ARG A 79 -7.35 -3.69 -8.71
N LEU A 80 -8.50 -3.09 -8.47
CA LEU A 80 -9.74 -3.76 -8.14
C LEU A 80 -10.81 -3.25 -9.11
N VAL A 81 -11.81 -4.09 -9.37
CA VAL A 81 -13.05 -3.65 -9.99
C VAL A 81 -13.70 -2.61 -9.08
N PRO A 82 -14.36 -1.57 -9.61
CA PRO A 82 -15.17 -0.66 -8.82
C PRO A 82 -16.23 -1.43 -8.02
N GLY A 83 -16.43 -1.06 -6.76
CA GLY A 83 -17.35 -1.75 -5.86
C GLY A 83 -16.99 -1.58 -4.39
N THR A 84 -17.80 -2.18 -3.53
CA THR A 84 -17.63 -2.09 -2.09
C THR A 84 -16.65 -3.15 -1.58
N TYR A 85 -15.67 -2.75 -0.77
CA TYR A 85 -14.70 -3.67 -0.16
C TYR A 85 -14.43 -3.30 1.29
N ALA A 86 -14.24 -4.32 2.14
CA ALA A 86 -13.65 -4.15 3.46
C ALA A 86 -12.12 -4.23 3.34
N VAL A 87 -11.43 -3.16 3.76
CA VAL A 87 -9.97 -3.06 3.74
C VAL A 87 -9.46 -3.05 5.16
N ARG A 88 -8.70 -4.09 5.54
CA ARG A 88 -7.95 -4.14 6.80
C ARG A 88 -6.54 -3.63 6.59
N TYR A 89 -6.14 -2.64 7.38
CA TYR A 89 -4.83 -2.02 7.32
C TYR A 89 -4.26 -1.84 8.73
N LEU A 90 -2.99 -2.21 8.88
CA LEU A 90 -2.28 -2.31 10.14
C LEU A 90 -0.90 -1.67 10.01
N TYR A 91 -0.58 -0.81 10.95
CA TYR A 91 0.77 -0.36 11.26
C TYR A 91 1.20 -0.95 12.60
N SER A 92 2.40 -1.52 12.65
CA SER A 92 2.93 -2.14 13.86
C SER A 92 4.43 -1.91 13.98
N GLN A 93 4.80 -1.03 14.91
CA GLN A 93 6.15 -0.83 15.42
C GLN A 93 6.05 -0.67 16.94
N PRO A 94 5.73 -1.77 17.66
CA PRO A 94 5.40 -1.70 19.06
C PRO A 94 6.59 -1.21 19.90
N SER A 95 6.32 -0.28 20.81
CA SER A 95 7.29 0.23 21.78
C SER A 95 6.66 0.26 23.17
N TYR A 96 7.36 -0.26 24.17
CA TYR A 96 6.90 -0.27 25.55
C TYR A 96 7.41 0.97 26.29
N CYS A 97 6.50 1.85 26.69
CA CYS A 97 6.83 3.06 27.43
C CYS A 97 5.80 3.25 28.58
N HIS A 98 6.24 3.69 29.77
CA HIS A 98 5.37 4.03 30.90
C HIS A 98 4.33 2.96 31.28
N GLY A 99 4.69 1.68 31.20
CA GLY A 99 3.79 0.59 31.56
C GLY A 99 2.83 0.13 30.46
N GLN A 100 2.89 0.72 29.26
CA GLN A 100 1.96 0.46 28.15
C GLN A 100 2.70 0.28 26.81
N THR A 101 2.11 -0.48 25.89
CA THR A 101 2.62 -0.63 24.52
C THR A 101 1.95 0.37 23.58
N TYR A 102 2.76 1.13 22.85
CA TYR A 102 2.34 2.08 21.81
C TYR A 102 2.88 1.64 20.44
N GLY A 103 2.48 2.34 19.38
CA GLY A 103 3.03 2.11 18.03
C GLY A 103 2.27 1.07 17.22
N VAL A 104 1.04 0.78 17.60
CA VAL A 104 0.17 -0.15 16.88
C VAL A 104 -1.13 0.56 16.49
N ALA A 105 -1.54 0.39 15.25
CA ALA A 105 -2.83 0.83 14.75
C ALA A 105 -3.38 -0.22 13.79
N ASP A 106 -4.45 -0.90 14.18
CA ASP A 106 -5.14 -1.94 13.38
C ASP A 106 -6.55 -1.46 13.10
N ARG A 107 -6.94 -1.43 11.83
CA ARG A 107 -8.25 -0.95 11.41
C ARG A 107 -8.80 -1.78 10.28
N THR A 108 -10.12 -1.84 10.22
CA THR A 108 -10.86 -2.31 9.05
C THR A 108 -11.95 -1.31 8.74
N ASP A 109 -11.97 -0.81 7.51
CA ASP A 109 -13.01 0.11 7.05
C ASP A 109 -13.58 -0.39 5.72
N THR A 110 -14.85 -0.09 5.50
CA THR A 110 -15.54 -0.37 4.23
C THR A 110 -15.39 0.83 3.31
N LEU A 111 -14.99 0.57 2.06
CA LEU A 111 -14.81 1.57 1.02
C LEU A 111 -15.66 1.24 -0.18
N ASP A 112 -16.32 2.25 -0.73
CA ASP A 112 -16.89 2.19 -2.08
C ASP A 112 -15.84 2.71 -3.07
N LEU A 113 -15.27 1.78 -3.84
CA LEU A 113 -14.22 2.05 -4.80
C LEU A 113 -14.80 2.45 -6.15
N GLU A 114 -14.41 3.60 -6.66
CA GLU A 114 -14.88 4.17 -7.91
C GLU A 114 -13.86 3.99 -9.04
N SER A 115 -14.38 3.90 -10.27
CA SER A 115 -13.57 3.70 -11.47
C SER A 115 -12.61 4.87 -11.70
N GLY A 116 -11.32 4.59 -11.87
CA GLY A 116 -10.29 5.60 -12.09
C GLY A 116 -9.88 6.37 -10.83
N HIS A 117 -10.42 6.02 -9.65
CA HIS A 117 -10.02 6.64 -8.39
C HIS A 117 -8.77 5.97 -7.80
N VAL A 118 -7.98 6.78 -7.10
CA VAL A 118 -6.76 6.33 -6.43
C VAL A 118 -6.90 6.55 -4.94
N TYR A 119 -6.94 5.47 -4.18
CA TYR A 119 -7.08 5.45 -2.74
C TYR A 119 -5.74 5.17 -2.09
N GLN A 120 -5.27 6.06 -1.22
CA GLN A 120 -4.00 5.89 -0.52
C GLN A 120 -4.20 5.66 0.97
N ILE A 121 -3.58 4.60 1.48
CA ILE A 121 -3.42 4.42 2.92
C ILE A 121 -2.35 5.39 3.44
N ARG A 122 -2.77 6.28 4.33
CA ARG A 122 -1.93 7.28 4.98
C ARG A 122 -1.64 6.89 6.42
N LEU A 123 -0.47 7.32 6.88
CA LEU A 123 -0.01 7.18 8.25
C LEU A 123 0.33 8.58 8.76
N GLU A 124 -0.15 8.91 9.96
CA GLU A 124 0.23 10.15 10.62
C GLU A 124 1.73 10.13 10.88
N PRO A 125 2.48 11.17 10.46
CA PRO A 125 3.86 11.34 10.89
C PRO A 125 3.88 11.57 12.39
N ASN A 126 3.96 10.50 13.17
CA ASN A 126 3.93 10.56 14.62
C ASN A 126 5.35 10.40 15.18
N GLU A 127 6.05 11.54 15.29
CA GLU A 127 7.40 11.62 15.84
C GLU A 127 7.49 11.21 17.32
N TRP A 128 6.37 11.17 18.03
CA TRP A 128 6.32 10.97 19.48
C TRP A 128 6.39 9.50 19.89
N VAL A 129 5.80 8.59 19.12
CA VAL A 129 5.89 7.13 19.36
C VAL A 129 7.34 6.66 19.25
N ALA A 130 8.13 7.31 18.39
CA ALA A 130 9.54 6.95 18.17
C ALA A 130 10.46 7.29 19.34
N ARG A 131 9.99 8.01 20.38
CA ARG A 131 10.82 8.37 21.55
C ARG A 131 10.08 8.05 22.84
N CYS A 132 10.40 6.90 23.47
CA CYS A 132 9.99 6.62 24.86
C CYS A 132 10.49 7.66 25.90
N GLY A 133 11.16 8.75 25.48
CA GLY A 133 11.45 9.94 26.29
C GLY A 133 10.35 11.00 26.30
N ALA A 134 9.25 10.84 25.56
CA ALA A 134 8.10 11.73 25.64
C ALA A 134 7.28 11.50 26.93
N VAL A 135 6.70 12.57 27.47
CA VAL A 135 5.78 12.46 28.62
C VAL A 135 4.47 11.78 28.21
N ARG A 136 3.87 10.99 29.11
CA ARG A 136 2.67 10.16 28.86
C ARG A 136 1.54 10.89 28.12
N ARG A 137 1.31 12.18 28.40
CA ARG A 137 0.25 13.01 27.77
C ARG A 137 0.43 13.21 26.26
N TYR A 138 1.62 12.97 25.71
CA TYR A 138 1.92 13.15 24.29
C TYR A 138 2.14 11.82 23.56
N LEU A 139 2.06 10.68 24.26
CA LEU A 139 2.14 9.36 23.64
C LEU A 139 0.74 8.91 23.22
N SER A 140 0.55 8.72 21.92
CA SER A 140 -0.65 8.13 21.33
C SER A 140 -0.25 7.06 20.34
N ASN A 141 -1.16 6.12 20.06
CA ASN A 141 -0.97 5.25 18.92
C ASN A 141 -0.92 6.06 17.60
N PRO A 142 -0.19 5.56 16.58
CA PRO A 142 -0.19 6.15 15.26
C PRO A 142 -1.60 6.15 14.70
N ARG A 143 -1.91 7.13 13.85
CA ARG A 143 -3.21 7.19 13.18
C ARG A 143 -3.08 6.76 11.73
N LEU A 144 -4.07 6.00 11.28
CA LEU A 144 -4.17 5.53 9.91
C LEU A 144 -5.50 5.99 9.32
N TRP A 145 -5.47 6.39 8.06
CA TRP A 145 -6.67 6.76 7.31
C TRP A 145 -6.47 6.49 5.83
N ILE A 146 -7.57 6.58 5.08
CA ILE A 146 -7.59 6.36 3.65
C ILE A 146 -8.04 7.67 3.00
N GLU A 147 -7.21 8.17 2.07
CA GLU A 147 -7.55 9.31 1.23
C GLU A 147 -7.86 8.83 -0.17
N ASP A 148 -8.95 9.33 -0.73
CA ASP A 148 -9.12 9.36 -2.18
C ASP A 148 -8.29 10.54 -2.70
N GLU A 149 -7.16 10.24 -3.36
CA GLU A 149 -6.26 11.22 -3.94
C GLU A 149 -6.89 11.93 -5.15
N THR A 150 -7.82 11.27 -5.84
CA THR A 150 -8.51 11.86 -6.99
C THR A 150 -9.40 13.01 -6.55
N THR A 151 -10.02 12.90 -5.38
CA THR A 151 -10.91 13.94 -4.83
C THR A 151 -10.30 14.74 -3.67
N ASN A 152 -9.10 14.37 -3.21
CA ASN A 152 -8.44 14.92 -2.02
C ASN A 152 -9.29 14.83 -0.74
N ARG A 153 -10.08 13.76 -0.60
CA ARG A 153 -10.97 13.55 0.56
C ARG A 153 -10.49 12.39 1.41
N VAL A 154 -10.66 12.52 2.73
CA VAL A 154 -10.59 11.36 3.63
C VAL A 154 -11.88 10.58 3.47
N VAL A 155 -11.77 9.32 3.08
CA VAL A 155 -12.91 8.44 2.86
C VAL A 155 -13.12 7.44 4.00
N ALA A 156 -12.07 7.17 4.77
CA ALA A 156 -12.14 6.30 5.96
C ALA A 156 -10.99 6.54 6.93
N GLY A 157 -11.11 6.01 8.15
CA GLY A 157 -10.09 6.04 9.19
C GLY A 157 -10.02 7.33 10.00
N ASP A 158 -8.97 7.47 10.82
CA ASP A 158 -8.87 8.52 11.84
C ASP A 158 -7.82 9.57 11.47
N LYS A 159 -8.12 10.43 10.51
CA LYS A 159 -7.28 11.61 10.28
C LYS A 159 -7.52 12.63 11.40
N ALA A 160 -6.46 13.14 12.02
CA ALA A 160 -6.61 14.29 12.90
C ALA A 160 -7.21 15.47 12.13
N ALA A 161 -8.35 16.00 12.60
CA ALA A 161 -8.79 17.31 12.14
C ALA A 161 -7.66 18.30 12.48
N ARG A 162 -7.13 19.01 11.48
CA ARG A 162 -6.16 20.07 11.73
C ARG A 162 -6.90 21.24 12.40
N GLY A 163 -7.07 21.14 13.71
CA GLY A 163 -7.57 22.17 14.61
C GLY A 163 -6.71 22.17 15.87
N ARG A 164 -5.75 23.11 15.89
CA ARG A 164 -4.81 23.46 16.99
C ARG A 164 -5.50 23.64 18.37
N PRO A 165 -4.71 23.94 19.40
CA PRO A 165 -3.82 23.10 20.21
C PRO A 165 -4.54 22.48 21.43
#